data_AF-A0A4Y2KJ29-F1
#
_entry.id   AF-A0A4Y2KJ29-F1
#
_cell.length_a   1.000
_cell.length_b   1.000
_cell.length_c   1.000
_cell.angle_alpha   90.00
_cell.angle_beta   90.00
_cell.angle_gamma   90.00
#
_symmetry.space_group_name_H-M   'P 1'
#
loop_
_entity.id
_entity.type
_entity.pdbx_description
1 polymer ?
#
loop_
_entity_poly.entity_id
_entity_poly.type
_entity_poly.pdbx_seq_one_letter_code
_entity_poly.pdbx_strand_id
1 'polypeptide(L)'
;MASGKRRTEENREFNQDWTESFAFICNADGLPTCRICHEKLAHNKKSNLERHFTTKHTQFAGKYPTGDARKKAVGELQKKSVSSMLSNCTQSSNNVNLASFAVSLEIAKRG
;
A
#
# COMPACT_ATOMS: atom_id res chain seq x y z
N MET A 1 22.46 -15.19 -37.10
CA MET A 1 21.15 -14.97 -36.46
C MET A 1 21.34 -15.06 -34.95
N ALA A 2 21.08 -13.97 -34.22
CA ALA A 2 21.34 -13.91 -32.78
C ALA A 2 20.34 -14.80 -32.01
N SER A 3 20.85 -15.67 -31.15
CA SER A 3 20.07 -16.52 -30.25
C SER A 3 19.22 -15.68 -29.29
N GLY A 4 17.96 -15.46 -29.64
CA GLY A 4 16.92 -15.05 -28.70
C GLY A 4 16.52 -16.24 -27.84
N LYS A 5 17.26 -16.47 -26.75
CA LYS A 5 16.95 -17.48 -25.74
C LYS A 5 15.56 -17.17 -25.18
N ARG A 6 14.52 -17.88 -25.66
CA ARG A 6 13.14 -17.79 -25.16
C ARG A 6 13.20 -18.07 -23.66
N ARG A 7 13.15 -17.02 -22.86
CA ARG A 7 13.02 -17.11 -21.40
C ARG A 7 11.62 -17.66 -21.16
N THR A 8 11.57 -18.89 -20.68
CA THR A 8 10.38 -19.60 -20.25
C THR A 8 9.49 -18.71 -19.39
N GLU A 9 8.20 -18.69 -19.73
CA GLU A 9 7.07 -17.92 -19.17
C GLU A 9 6.79 -18.25 -17.69
N GLU A 10 7.43 -19.29 -17.16
CA GLU A 10 6.96 -20.10 -16.02
C GLU A 10 7.18 -19.49 -14.62
N ASN A 11 7.46 -18.18 -14.51
CA ASN A 11 7.62 -17.54 -13.20
C ASN A 11 7.34 -16.03 -13.20
N ARG A 12 6.40 -15.56 -14.04
CA ARG A 12 5.99 -14.15 -14.07
C ARG A 12 4.82 -13.82 -13.16
N GLU A 13 4.19 -14.80 -12.52
CA GLU A 13 3.00 -14.59 -11.70
C GLU A 13 3.35 -14.10 -10.29
N PHE A 14 2.62 -13.09 -9.82
CA PHE A 14 2.88 -12.46 -8.52
C PHE A 14 2.40 -13.40 -7.40
N ASN A 15 3.31 -13.82 -6.53
CA ASN A 15 2.94 -14.66 -5.39
C ASN A 15 2.40 -13.78 -4.26
N GLN A 16 1.18 -14.03 -3.82
CA GLN A 16 0.53 -13.28 -2.74
C GLN A 16 1.28 -13.34 -1.41
N ASP A 17 2.07 -14.40 -1.14
CA ASP A 17 2.91 -14.50 0.05
C ASP A 17 3.95 -13.37 0.12
N TRP A 18 4.38 -12.85 -1.03
CA TRP A 18 5.28 -11.69 -1.08
C TRP A 18 4.65 -10.42 -0.53
N THR A 19 3.32 -10.34 -0.49
CA THR A 19 2.60 -9.26 0.18
C THR A 19 2.89 -9.26 1.66
N GLU A 20 2.74 -10.40 2.32
CA GLU A 20 2.97 -10.51 3.77
C GLU A 20 4.46 -10.48 4.13
N SER A 21 5.30 -11.07 3.27
CA SER A 21 6.74 -11.25 3.53
C SER A 21 7.58 -10.01 3.19
N PHE A 22 7.22 -9.25 2.15
CA PHE A 22 8.04 -8.14 1.64
C PHE A 22 7.28 -6.82 1.46
N ALA A 23 5.99 -6.76 1.82
CA ALA A 23 5.14 -5.60 1.62
C ALA A 23 4.98 -5.16 0.15
N PHE A 24 4.91 -6.12 -0.77
CA PHE A 24 4.68 -5.85 -2.19
C PHE A 24 3.27 -6.23 -2.63
N ILE A 25 2.73 -5.52 -3.62
CA ILE A 25 1.46 -5.89 -4.27
C ILE A 25 1.64 -5.94 -5.78
N CYS A 26 0.75 -6.65 -6.47
CA CYS A 26 0.63 -6.56 -7.93
C CYS A 26 -0.18 -5.32 -8.31
N ASN A 27 0.37 -4.45 -9.16
CA ASN A 27 -0.37 -3.33 -9.74
C ASN A 27 -1.25 -3.77 -10.91
N ALA A 28 -2.07 -2.84 -11.42
CA ALA A 28 -2.85 -3.01 -12.65
C ALA A 28 -1.99 -3.43 -13.86
N ASP A 29 -0.72 -3.00 -13.91
CA ASP A 29 0.23 -3.39 -14.97
C ASP A 29 0.82 -4.81 -14.79
N GLY A 30 0.42 -5.56 -13.76
CA GLY A 30 1.03 -6.86 -13.43
C GLY A 30 2.42 -6.76 -12.78
N LEU A 31 2.85 -5.56 -12.40
CA LEU A 31 4.18 -5.31 -11.85
C LEU A 31 4.18 -5.19 -10.32
N PRO A 32 5.18 -5.76 -9.63
CA PRO A 32 5.31 -5.63 -8.17
C PRO A 32 5.56 -4.18 -7.76
N THR A 33 4.83 -3.72 -6.75
CA THR A 33 4.98 -2.38 -6.18
C THR A 33 5.10 -2.42 -4.68
N CYS A 34 6.11 -1.72 -4.16
CA CYS A 34 6.37 -1.67 -2.74
C CYS A 34 5.33 -0.80 -2.04
N ARG A 35 4.74 -1.27 -0.95
CA ARG A 35 3.77 -0.49 -0.16
C ARG A 35 4.42 0.41 0.89
N ILE A 36 5.74 0.33 1.06
CA ILE A 36 6.49 1.19 1.98
C ILE A 36 6.95 2.47 1.27
N CYS A 37 7.47 2.36 0.04
CA CYS A 37 7.96 3.51 -0.74
C CYS A 37 7.22 3.78 -2.06
N HIS A 38 6.24 2.96 -2.44
CA HIS A 38 5.50 3.09 -3.70
C HIS A 38 6.35 2.93 -4.98
N GLU A 39 7.57 2.41 -4.87
CA GLU A 39 8.44 2.10 -6.01
C GLU A 39 7.95 0.85 -6.75
N LYS A 40 7.91 0.92 -8.08
CA LYS A 40 7.53 -0.19 -8.97
C LYS A 40 8.77 -0.95 -9.44
N LEU A 41 8.72 -2.27 -9.41
CA LEU A 41 9.78 -3.13 -9.93
C LEU A 41 9.43 -3.66 -11.32
N ALA A 42 10.39 -3.61 -12.25
CA ALA A 42 10.20 -4.08 -13.63
C ALA A 42 10.11 -5.60 -13.77
N HIS A 43 10.52 -6.35 -12.75
CA HIS A 43 10.56 -7.80 -12.80
C HIS A 43 9.93 -8.41 -11.57
N ASN A 44 9.02 -9.33 -11.82
CA ASN A 44 8.36 -10.10 -10.79
C ASN A 44 9.21 -11.29 -10.35
N LYS A 45 10.23 -11.01 -9.53
CA LYS A 45 11.18 -11.99 -9.02
C LYS A 45 11.38 -11.80 -7.53
N LYS A 46 11.29 -12.89 -6.75
CA LYS A 46 11.55 -12.89 -5.30
C LYS A 46 12.87 -12.21 -4.92
N SER A 47 13.96 -12.51 -5.63
CA SER A 47 15.27 -11.90 -5.35
C SER A 47 15.30 -10.39 -5.55
N ASN A 48 14.51 -9.85 -6.49
CA ASN A 48 14.40 -8.42 -6.69
C ASN A 48 13.64 -7.75 -5.54
N LEU A 49 12.55 -8.39 -5.09
CA LEU A 49 11.72 -7.95 -3.97
C LEU A 49 12.51 -7.95 -2.66
N GLU A 50 13.21 -9.05 -2.38
CA GLU A 50 14.02 -9.22 -1.18
C GLU A 50 15.18 -8.22 -1.13
N ARG A 51 15.89 -8.03 -2.24
CA ARG A 51 16.95 -7.02 -2.33
C ARG A 51 16.38 -5.61 -2.13
N HIS A 52 15.27 -5.26 -2.78
CA HIS A 52 14.64 -3.96 -2.57
C HIS A 52 14.28 -3.75 -1.09
N PHE A 53 13.60 -4.72 -0.48
CA PHE A 53 13.17 -4.63 0.92
C PHE A 53 14.36 -4.48 1.88
N THR A 54 15.38 -5.32 1.74
CA THR A 54 16.54 -5.31 2.64
C THR A 54 17.44 -4.10 2.47
N THR A 55 17.54 -3.52 1.26
CA THR A 55 18.43 -2.38 0.98
C THR A 55 17.75 -1.02 1.15
N LYS A 56 16.50 -0.87 0.72
CA LYS A 56 15.74 0.39 0.81
C LYS A 56 15.04 0.54 2.15
N HIS A 57 14.70 -0.58 2.80
CA HIS A 57 13.96 -0.61 4.06
C HIS A 57 14.75 -1.29 5.18
N THR A 58 16.06 -1.03 5.26
CA THR A 58 16.97 -1.56 6.29
C THR A 58 16.43 -1.37 7.71
N GLN A 59 15.91 -0.17 8.02
CA GLN A 59 15.36 0.12 9.34
C GLN A 59 14.12 -0.73 9.64
N PHE A 60 13.24 -0.93 8.67
CA PHE A 60 12.05 -1.77 8.82
C PHE A 60 12.42 -3.25 8.92
N ALA A 61 13.34 -3.71 8.07
CA ALA A 61 13.88 -5.06 8.10
C ALA A 61 14.59 -5.39 9.43
N GLY A 62 15.30 -4.41 9.99
CA GLY A 62 15.96 -4.52 11.29
C GLY A 62 14.98 -4.53 12.47
N LYS A 63 13.89 -3.75 12.41
CA LYS A 63 12.85 -3.77 13.45
C LYS A 63 11.97 -5.01 13.41
N TYR A 64 11.76 -5.58 12.22
CA TYR A 64 10.91 -6.75 12.02
C TYR A 64 11.68 -7.83 11.26
N PRO A 65 12.63 -8.52 11.92
CA PRO A 65 13.24 -9.73 11.38
C PRO A 65 12.15 -10.80 11.17
N THR A 66 12.30 -11.61 10.13
CA THR A 66 11.29 -12.50 9.51
C THR A 66 10.31 -13.20 10.48
N GLY A 67 9.07 -13.42 10.04
CA GLY A 67 8.06 -14.18 10.78
C GLY A 67 6.76 -13.39 11.00
N ASP A 68 5.95 -13.82 11.97
CA ASP A 68 4.66 -13.21 12.32
C ASP A 68 4.76 -11.71 12.66
N ALA A 69 5.86 -11.29 13.29
CA ALA A 69 6.11 -9.88 13.59
C ALA A 69 6.14 -9.03 12.32
N ARG A 70 6.75 -9.55 11.24
CA ARG A 70 6.79 -8.88 9.93
C ARG A 70 5.42 -8.90 9.28
N LYS A 71 4.74 -10.06 9.25
CA LYS A 71 3.39 -10.16 8.68
C LYS A 71 2.42 -9.15 9.33
N LYS A 72 2.45 -9.06 10.66
CA LYS A 72 1.65 -8.09 11.42
C LYS A 72 2.02 -6.65 11.07
N ALA A 73 3.31 -6.31 11.04
CA ALA A 73 3.75 -4.94 10.69
C ALA A 73 3.32 -4.54 9.27
N VAL A 74 3.41 -5.46 8.32
CA VAL A 74 2.95 -5.25 6.94
C VAL A 74 1.43 -5.13 6.86
N GLY A 75 0.68 -5.92 7.62
CA GLY A 75 -0.78 -5.78 7.74
C GLY A 75 -1.20 -4.42 8.29
N GLU A 76 -0.50 -3.91 9.31
CA GLU A 76 -0.76 -2.57 9.87
C GLU A 76 -0.44 -1.43 8.88
N LEU A 77 0.61 -1.59 8.05
CA LEU A 77 0.90 -0.65 6.96
C LEU A 77 -0.24 -0.60 5.94
N GLN A 78 -0.84 -1.74 5.60
CA GLN A 78 -1.98 -1.81 4.69
C GLN A 78 -3.22 -1.12 5.28
N LYS A 79 -3.49 -1.31 6.58
CA LYS A 79 -4.61 -0.67 7.28
C LYS A 79 -4.45 0.85 7.40
N LYS A 80 -3.24 1.35 7.64
CA LYS A 80 -2.97 2.80 7.72
C LYS A 80 -3.17 3.52 6.38
N SER A 81 -2.91 2.84 5.26
CA SER A 81 -3.17 3.40 3.93
C SER A 81 -4.67 3.66 3.70
N VAL A 82 -5.55 2.77 4.15
CA VAL A 82 -7.01 2.97 4.02
C VAL A 82 -7.55 3.95 5.07
N SER A 83 -7.00 3.93 6.30
CA SER A 83 -7.45 4.87 7.34
C SER A 83 -7.01 6.30 7.06
N SER A 84 -5.79 6.54 6.55
CA SER A 84 -5.33 7.91 6.26
C SER A 84 -6.10 8.57 5.12
N MET A 85 -6.54 7.79 4.12
CA MET A 85 -7.48 8.29 3.10
C MET A 85 -8.87 8.58 3.67
N LEU A 86 -9.36 7.75 4.61
CA LEU A 86 -10.64 7.99 5.28
C LEU A 86 -10.60 9.17 6.26
N SER A 87 -9.47 9.39 6.95
CA SER A 87 -9.26 10.51 7.87
C SER A 87 -9.18 11.84 7.13
N ASN A 88 -8.56 11.88 5.93
CA ASN A 88 -8.54 13.09 5.10
C ASN A 88 -9.91 13.37 4.43
N CYS A 89 -10.68 12.33 4.11
CA CYS A 89 -12.05 12.49 3.60
C CYS A 89 -13.03 13.03 4.68
N THR A 90 -12.85 12.59 5.92
CA THR A 90 -13.69 13.04 7.04
C THR A 90 -13.28 14.42 7.56
N GLN A 91 -12.00 14.81 7.48
CA GLN A 91 -11.57 16.15 7.92
C GLN A 91 -12.05 17.28 6.99
N SER A 92 -12.22 17.04 5.68
CA SER A 92 -12.82 18.02 4.77
C SER A 92 -14.34 18.15 4.92
N SER A 93 -15.03 17.14 5.47
CA SER A 93 -16.50 17.11 5.54
C SER A 93 -17.07 17.65 6.86
N ASN A 94 -16.28 17.71 7.93
CA ASN A 94 -16.77 18.11 9.26
C ASN A 94 -16.93 19.62 9.46
N ASN A 95 -16.33 20.47 8.62
CA ASN A 95 -16.45 21.94 8.77
C ASN A 95 -17.68 22.53 8.04
N VAL A 96 -18.24 21.84 7.05
CA VAL A 96 -19.30 22.42 6.20
C VAL A 96 -20.72 22.13 6.70
N ASN A 97 -20.92 21.08 7.49
CA ASN A 97 -22.27 20.66 7.90
C ASN A 97 -22.77 21.31 9.21
N LEU A 98 -21.88 21.74 10.12
CA LEU A 98 -22.29 22.34 11.40
C LEU A 98 -22.86 23.76 11.23
N ALA A 99 -22.34 24.56 10.29
CA ALA A 99 -22.80 25.93 10.06
C ALA A 99 -24.20 26.00 9.42
N SER A 100 -24.52 25.08 8.49
CA SER A 100 -25.81 25.05 7.80
C SER A 100 -26.97 24.64 8.70
N PHE A 101 -26.72 23.81 9.72
CA PHE A 101 -27.75 23.39 10.67
C PHE A 101 -28.12 24.52 11.66
N ALA A 102 -27.15 25.34 12.07
CA ALA A 102 -27.40 26.49 12.96
C ALA A 102 -28.27 27.56 12.28
N VAL A 103 -28.00 27.88 11.00
CA VAL A 103 -28.79 28.84 10.22
C VAL A 103 -30.24 28.40 10.04
N SER A 104 -30.49 27.11 9.83
CA SER A 104 -31.85 26.59 9.61
C SER A 104 -32.69 26.59 10.90
N LEU A 105 -32.07 26.43 12.08
CA LEU A 105 -32.76 26.42 13.37
C LEU A 105 -33.20 27.82 13.84
N GLU A 106 -32.52 28.90 13.44
CA GLU A 106 -32.93 30.26 13.77
C GLU A 106 -34.14 30.75 12.96
N ILE A 107 -34.28 30.31 11.70
CA ILE A 107 -35.42 30.66 10.84
C ILE A 107 -36.71 30.01 11.38
N ALA A 108 -36.62 28.77 11.89
CA ALA A 108 -37.77 28.05 12.44
C ALA A 108 -38.29 28.62 13.79
N LYS A 109 -37.56 29.53 14.44
CA LYS A 109 -37.96 30.14 15.72
C LYS A 109 -38.54 31.54 15.59
N ARG A 110 -38.57 32.10 14.37
CA ARG A 110 -39.15 33.43 14.07
C ARG A 110 -40.36 33.37 13.12
N GLY A 111 -40.89 32.17 12.84
CA GLY A 111 -42.14 31.96 12.12
C GLY A 111 -43.31 31.82 13.08
#